data_AF-A0A6G1RYH8-F1
#
_entry.id   AF-A0A6G1RYH8-F1
#
_cell.length_a   1.000
_cell.length_b   1.000
_cell.length_c   1.000
_cell.angle_alpha   90.00
_cell.angle_beta   90.00
_cell.angle_gamma   90.00
#
_symmetry.space_group_name_H-M   'P 1'
#
loop_
_entity.id
_entity.type
_entity.pdbx_description
1 polymer ?
#
loop_
_entity_poly.entity_id
_entity_poly.type
_entity_poly.pdbx_seq_one_letter_code
_entity_poly.pdbx_strand_id
1 'polypeptide(L)'
;SGMWLSKTMKKSISMSCLEPPKGMMESKSLEANENNYGLDLNSDDSTDDENEPRKPIPAWADGSPLNQAILHQYHHPVNTDQLFGLIPSPKLEDIFGKSKPRYFKRTSSAVWHSPPGTKSTCSPSYSFKS
;
A
#
# COMPACT_ATOMS: atom_id res chain seq x y z
N SER A 1 -30.73 40.25 20.72
CA SER A 1 -31.07 38.99 21.39
C SER A 1 -31.57 38.02 20.34
N GLY A 2 -30.73 37.11 19.85
CA GLY A 2 -31.07 36.16 18.78
C GLY A 2 -31.23 34.76 19.36
N MET A 3 -32.43 34.19 19.27
CA MET A 3 -32.75 32.85 19.76
C MET A 3 -32.64 31.86 18.59
N TRP A 4 -31.72 30.89 18.68
CA TRP A 4 -31.65 29.76 17.75
C TRP A 4 -32.68 28.70 18.12
N LEU A 5 -33.62 28.44 17.21
CA LEU A 5 -34.48 27.25 17.27
C LEU A 5 -33.82 26.11 16.47
N SER A 6 -33.49 25.03 17.16
CA SER A 6 -33.29 23.71 16.55
C SER A 6 -34.51 22.86 16.81
N LYS A 7 -34.89 21.96 15.88
CA LYS A 7 -35.45 20.61 16.15
C LYS A 7 -35.88 19.87 14.85
N THR A 8 -35.19 18.74 14.64
CA THR A 8 -35.64 17.40 14.16
C THR A 8 -36.34 17.21 12.82
N MET A 9 -35.66 16.48 11.91
CA MET A 9 -36.24 15.74 10.79
C MET A 9 -36.39 14.26 11.18
N LYS A 10 -37.61 13.74 11.12
CA LYS A 10 -37.91 12.30 11.25
C LYS A 10 -37.80 11.66 9.87
N LYS A 11 -36.97 10.60 9.72
CA LYS A 11 -36.83 9.85 8.46
C LYS A 11 -37.74 8.62 8.53
N SER A 12 -38.77 8.58 7.68
CA SER A 12 -39.65 7.43 7.50
C SER A 12 -39.04 6.50 6.45
N ILE A 13 -38.71 5.27 6.83
CA ILE A 13 -38.30 4.21 5.89
C ILE A 13 -39.58 3.56 5.35
N SER A 14 -39.78 3.67 4.04
CA SER A 14 -40.78 2.91 3.29
C SER A 14 -40.03 1.93 2.40
N MET A 15 -40.07 0.65 2.74
CA MET A 15 -39.67 -0.44 1.85
C MET A 15 -40.88 -1.35 1.66
N SER A 16 -41.44 -1.31 0.47
CA SER A 16 -42.46 -2.24 -0.04
C SER A 16 -41.78 -3.27 -0.94
N CYS A 17 -42.15 -4.53 -0.76
CA CYS A 17 -41.45 -5.75 -1.17
C CYS A 17 -41.73 -6.23 -2.63
N LEU A 18 -41.01 -7.32 -2.98
CA LEU A 18 -41.23 -8.38 -4.01
C LEU A 18 -40.52 -8.17 -5.37
N GLU A 19 -39.77 -9.09 -6.02
CA GLU A 19 -39.20 -10.47 -5.90
C GLU A 19 -38.34 -10.69 -7.20
N PRO A 20 -37.73 -11.86 -7.62
CA PRO A 20 -37.48 -13.21 -7.03
C PRO A 20 -36.00 -13.73 -7.21
N PRO A 21 -35.64 -14.96 -6.75
CA PRO A 21 -34.25 -15.40 -6.55
C PRO A 21 -33.64 -16.15 -7.75
N LYS A 22 -32.31 -16.07 -7.92
CA LYS A 22 -31.60 -16.95 -8.86
C LYS A 22 -30.16 -17.24 -8.43
N GLY A 23 -29.86 -18.53 -8.39
CA GLY A 23 -28.51 -19.05 -8.55
C GLY A 23 -27.76 -19.24 -7.26
N MET A 24 -27.85 -20.47 -6.75
CA MET A 24 -26.92 -21.11 -5.84
C MET A 24 -25.46 -20.76 -6.20
N MET A 25 -24.91 -19.74 -5.55
CA MET A 25 -23.48 -19.60 -5.43
C MET A 25 -23.11 -20.48 -4.26
N GLU A 26 -22.53 -21.61 -4.59
CA GLU A 26 -21.81 -22.46 -3.67
C GLU A 26 -20.87 -21.57 -2.86
N SER A 27 -21.26 -21.29 -1.62
CA SER A 27 -20.39 -20.73 -0.62
C SER A 27 -19.37 -21.83 -0.34
N LYS A 28 -18.38 -21.98 -1.23
CA LYS A 28 -17.06 -22.38 -0.80
C LYS A 28 -16.71 -21.35 0.27
N SER A 29 -16.87 -21.76 1.52
CA SER A 29 -16.11 -21.15 2.60
C SER A 29 -14.67 -21.39 2.20
N LEU A 30 -14.13 -20.45 1.43
CA LEU A 30 -12.71 -20.25 1.36
C LEU A 30 -12.37 -20.00 2.81
N GLU A 31 -11.78 -20.99 3.46
CA GLU A 31 -11.01 -20.78 4.67
C GLU A 31 -10.22 -19.51 4.40
N ALA A 32 -10.62 -18.42 5.06
CA ALA A 32 -9.94 -17.15 4.94
C ALA A 32 -8.61 -17.37 5.64
N ASN A 33 -7.67 -17.96 4.90
CA ASN A 33 -6.30 -18.09 5.31
C ASN A 33 -5.86 -16.68 5.66
N GLU A 34 -5.56 -16.43 6.92
CA GLU A 34 -5.12 -15.13 7.42
C GLU A 34 -3.87 -14.64 6.68
N ASN A 35 -3.19 -15.50 5.92
CA ASN A 35 -2.02 -15.20 5.08
C ASN A 35 -2.33 -15.11 3.57
N ASN A 36 -3.58 -15.20 3.14
CA ASN A 36 -3.94 -14.99 1.74
C ASN A 36 -4.02 -13.49 1.43
N TYR A 37 -2.98 -12.97 0.79
CA TYR A 37 -2.92 -11.57 0.34
C TYR A 37 -3.56 -11.35 -1.04
N GLY A 38 -4.23 -12.36 -1.62
CA GLY A 38 -4.79 -12.35 -2.98
C GLY A 38 -3.78 -11.94 -4.04
N LEU A 39 -2.56 -12.46 -3.88
CA LEU A 39 -1.48 -12.41 -4.88
C LEU A 39 -1.54 -13.63 -5.81
N ASP A 40 -2.61 -14.41 -5.72
CA ASP A 40 -2.89 -15.48 -6.66
C ASP A 40 -3.04 -14.91 -8.06
N LEU A 41 -2.65 -15.70 -9.07
CA LEU A 41 -2.51 -15.28 -10.48
C LEU A 41 -3.87 -15.08 -11.17
N ASN A 42 -4.85 -14.60 -10.42
CA ASN A 42 -6.19 -14.28 -10.85
C ASN A 42 -6.02 -13.11 -11.81
N SER A 43 -6.33 -13.32 -13.08
CA SER A 43 -6.27 -12.26 -14.08
C SER A 43 -7.43 -11.26 -13.95
N ASP A 44 -8.27 -11.44 -12.93
CA ASP A 44 -9.29 -10.49 -12.55
C ASP A 44 -8.59 -9.40 -11.71
N ASP A 45 -8.35 -8.24 -12.32
CA ASP A 45 -7.80 -7.01 -11.72
C ASP A 45 -8.81 -6.38 -10.75
N SER A 46 -9.46 -7.21 -9.93
CA SER A 46 -10.12 -6.75 -8.73
C SER A 46 -9.00 -6.34 -7.78
N THR A 47 -8.53 -5.11 -7.99
CA THR A 47 -7.69 -4.36 -7.07
C THR A 47 -8.20 -4.55 -5.64
N ASP A 48 -7.27 -4.54 -4.68
CA ASP A 48 -7.62 -4.50 -3.27
C ASP A 48 -8.63 -3.37 -3.06
N ASP A 49 -9.79 -3.63 -2.45
CA ASP A 49 -10.70 -2.51 -2.16
C ASP A 49 -9.97 -1.65 -1.13
N GLU A 50 -9.34 -0.57 -1.59
CA GLU A 50 -8.53 0.33 -0.78
C GLU A 50 -9.32 0.93 0.39
N ASN A 51 -10.66 0.83 0.36
CA ASN A 51 -11.54 1.25 1.44
C ASN A 51 -11.73 0.18 2.53
N GLU A 52 -11.39 -1.08 2.25
CA GLU A 52 -11.51 -2.22 3.17
C GLU A 52 -10.21 -3.03 3.17
N PRO A 53 -9.19 -2.60 3.96
CA PRO A 53 -7.93 -3.32 4.06
C PRO A 53 -8.19 -4.77 4.48
N ARG A 54 -7.71 -5.73 3.68
CA ARG A 54 -7.90 -7.18 3.95
C ARG A 54 -7.39 -7.61 5.33
N LYS A 55 -6.47 -6.85 5.92
CA LYS A 55 -5.93 -7.08 7.27
C LYS A 55 -6.08 -5.85 8.14
N PRO A 56 -6.34 -6.03 9.45
CA PRO A 56 -6.30 -4.91 10.39
C PRO A 56 -4.89 -4.30 10.40
N ILE A 57 -4.83 -2.98 10.48
CA ILE A 57 -3.58 -2.24 10.53
C ILE A 57 -2.83 -2.64 11.81
N PRO A 58 -1.57 -3.08 11.73
CA PRO A 58 -0.81 -3.45 12.92
C PRO A 58 -0.49 -2.20 13.74
N ALA A 59 -0.38 -2.34 15.06
CA ALA A 59 -0.22 -1.20 15.98
C ALA A 59 1.00 -0.32 15.67
N TRP A 60 2.09 -0.86 15.10
CA TRP A 60 3.26 -0.08 14.72
C TRP A 60 3.04 0.82 13.49
N ALA A 61 2.04 0.51 12.68
CA ALA A 61 1.71 1.21 11.44
C ALA A 61 0.53 2.18 11.60
N ASP A 62 0.05 2.40 12.83
CA ASP A 62 -1.06 3.30 13.12
C ASP A 62 -0.70 4.36 14.17
N GLY A 63 -1.36 5.52 14.09
CA GLY A 63 -1.43 6.55 15.12
C GLY A 63 -0.10 6.95 15.79
N SER A 64 -0.11 6.92 17.13
CA SER A 64 1.00 7.38 17.97
C SER A 64 2.27 6.51 17.83
N PRO A 65 2.19 5.16 17.87
CA PRO A 65 3.38 4.31 17.69
C PRO A 65 4.14 4.59 16.39
N LEU A 66 3.43 4.76 15.26
CA LEU A 66 4.05 5.11 13.98
C LEU A 66 4.79 6.45 14.06
N ASN A 67 4.13 7.49 14.58
CA ASN A 67 4.72 8.82 14.72
C ASN A 67 5.98 8.81 15.60
N GLN A 68 5.96 8.06 16.71
CA GLN A 68 7.12 7.90 17.58
C GLN A 68 8.28 7.20 16.86
N ALA A 69 7.99 6.13 16.11
CA ALA A 69 9.00 5.41 15.34
C ALA A 69 9.64 6.28 14.24
N ILE A 70 8.84 7.09 13.53
CA ILE A 70 9.33 8.02 12.50
C ILE A 70 10.24 9.07 13.12
N LEU A 71 9.82 9.73 14.20
CA LEU A 71 10.64 10.73 14.90
C LEU A 71 11.96 10.12 15.40
N HIS A 72 11.88 8.91 15.95
CA HIS A 72 13.07 8.20 16.40
C HIS A 72 14.03 7.91 15.24
N GLN A 73 13.55 7.39 14.11
CA GLN A 73 14.38 7.12 12.93
C GLN A 73 14.99 8.40 12.33
N TYR A 74 14.25 9.51 12.38
CA TYR A 74 14.74 10.81 11.89
C TYR A 74 15.91 11.33 12.73
N HIS A 75 15.82 11.24 14.06
CA HIS A 75 16.87 11.73 14.96
C HIS A 75 18.01 10.73 15.18
N HIS A 76 17.80 9.45 14.86
CA HIS A 76 18.81 8.39 14.98
C HIS A 76 19.01 7.71 13.61
N PRO A 77 19.69 8.40 12.67
CA PRO A 77 19.89 7.84 11.33
C PRO A 77 20.74 6.56 11.41
N VAL A 78 20.24 5.51 10.78
CA VAL A 78 20.98 4.26 10.58
C VAL A 78 21.88 4.37 9.36
N ASN A 79 23.02 3.69 9.37
CA ASN A 79 23.85 3.55 8.17
C ASN A 79 23.14 2.64 7.16
N THR A 80 22.45 3.24 6.19
CA THR A 80 21.67 2.51 5.17
C THR A 80 22.54 1.64 4.28
N ASP A 81 23.77 2.08 3.99
CA ASP A 81 24.70 1.34 3.14
C ASP A 81 25.21 0.09 3.86
N GLN A 82 25.40 0.16 5.19
CA GLN A 82 25.74 -1.01 6.00
C GLN A 82 24.54 -1.93 6.23
N LEU A 83 23.33 -1.38 6.35
CA LEU A 83 22.11 -2.15 6.63
C LEU A 83 21.60 -2.91 5.40
N PHE A 84 21.59 -2.26 4.22
CA PHE A 84 21.03 -2.82 2.98
C PHE A 84 22.10 -3.21 1.96
N GLY A 85 23.31 -2.67 2.05
CA GLY A 85 24.38 -2.97 1.11
C GLY A 85 24.15 -2.38 -0.29
N LEU A 86 24.91 -2.92 -1.25
CA LEU A 86 24.77 -2.57 -2.66
C LEU A 86 23.51 -3.20 -3.24
N ILE A 87 22.68 -2.38 -3.89
CA ILE A 87 21.48 -2.86 -4.59
C ILE A 87 21.91 -3.63 -5.86
N PRO A 88 21.64 -4.95 -5.96
CA PRO A 88 22.02 -5.73 -7.14
C PRO A 88 21.15 -5.35 -8.34
N SER A 89 21.71 -5.51 -9.55
CA SER A 89 20.92 -5.33 -10.77
C SER A 89 19.87 -6.44 -10.88
N PRO A 90 18.58 -6.10 -11.05
CA PRO A 90 17.52 -7.11 -11.13
C PRO A 90 17.66 -7.89 -12.44
N LYS A 91 17.76 -9.21 -12.34
CA LYS A 91 17.70 -10.13 -13.47
C LYS A 91 16.26 -10.60 -13.66
N LEU A 92 15.66 -10.21 -14.77
CA LEU A 92 14.25 -10.50 -15.04
C LEU A 92 14.02 -12.00 -15.30
N GLU A 93 15.03 -12.69 -15.80
CA GLU A 93 15.05 -14.14 -15.95
C GLU A 93 14.91 -14.87 -14.61
N ASP A 94 15.60 -14.40 -13.56
CA ASP A 94 15.57 -15.01 -12.23
C ASP A 94 14.24 -14.67 -11.51
N ILE A 95 13.74 -13.45 -11.69
CA ILE A 95 12.50 -12.98 -11.06
C ILE A 95 11.27 -13.68 -11.67
N PHE A 96 11.22 -13.82 -13.00
CA PHE A 96 10.05 -14.36 -13.69
C PHE A 96 10.20 -15.83 -14.12
N GLY A 97 11.36 -16.44 -13.92
CA GLY A 97 11.65 -17.83 -14.34
C GLY A 97 11.54 -18.06 -15.85
N LYS A 98 11.65 -16.99 -16.66
CA LYS A 98 11.46 -17.02 -18.12
C LYS A 98 12.52 -16.17 -18.78
N SER A 99 13.01 -16.58 -19.95
CA SER A 99 13.88 -15.73 -20.77
C SER A 99 13.06 -15.09 -21.89
N LYS A 100 13.05 -13.76 -21.97
CA LYS A 100 12.41 -13.01 -23.05
C LYS A 100 13.42 -12.08 -23.71
N PRO A 101 13.43 -11.94 -25.05
CA PRO A 101 14.32 -10.98 -25.73
C PRO A 101 14.20 -9.56 -25.18
N ARG A 102 12.99 -9.16 -24.76
CA ARG A 102 12.73 -7.85 -24.17
C ARG A 102 13.53 -7.59 -22.88
N TYR A 103 13.88 -8.61 -22.11
CA TYR A 103 14.63 -8.43 -20.86
C TYR A 103 16.05 -7.89 -21.10
N PHE A 104 16.62 -8.20 -22.26
CA PHE A 104 17.95 -7.75 -22.67
C PHE A 104 17.93 -6.51 -23.56
N LYS A 105 16.79 -6.18 -24.17
CA LYS A 105 16.63 -5.01 -25.03
C LYS A 105 16.23 -3.80 -24.19
N ARG A 106 17.14 -2.84 -24.08
CA ARG A 106 16.92 -1.60 -23.31
C ARG A 106 16.88 -0.38 -24.23
N THR A 107 16.17 0.66 -23.79
CA THR A 107 16.16 1.98 -24.42
C THR A 107 16.99 2.97 -23.59
N SER A 108 17.01 4.25 -23.95
CA SER A 108 17.79 5.30 -23.28
C SER A 108 17.56 5.40 -21.77
N SER A 109 16.42 4.91 -21.25
CA SER A 109 16.14 4.84 -19.79
C SER A 109 17.10 3.94 -18.99
N ALA A 110 17.86 3.08 -19.68
CA ALA A 110 18.86 2.23 -19.05
C ALA A 110 20.24 2.88 -18.94
N VAL A 111 20.44 4.04 -19.57
CA VAL A 111 21.71 4.76 -19.59
C VAL A 111 21.63 5.89 -18.58
N TRP A 112 22.33 5.73 -17.45
CA TRP A 112 22.44 6.74 -16.41
C TRP A 112 23.83 7.38 -16.46
N HIS A 113 23.89 8.70 -16.60
CA HIS A 113 25.15 9.46 -16.66
C HIS A 113 25.70 9.84 -15.29
N SER A 114 24.93 9.64 -14.22
CA SER A 114 25.38 9.83 -12.84
C SER A 114 25.66 8.47 -12.20
N PRO A 115 26.71 8.36 -11.37
CA PRO A 115 26.98 7.12 -10.65
C PRO A 115 25.80 6.79 -9.70
N PRO A 116 25.47 5.50 -9.52
CA PRO A 116 24.54 5.09 -8.47
C PRO A 116 25.09 5.60 -7.12
N GLY A 117 24.22 6.22 -6.32
CA GLY A 117 24.67 6.93 -5.13
C GLY A 117 25.35 6.02 -4.11
N THR A 118 26.60 6.31 -3.78
CA THR A 118 27.24 5.97 -2.50
C THR A 118 27.49 7.28 -1.76
N LYS A 119 26.42 8.01 -1.41
CA LYS A 119 26.55 9.27 -0.67
C LYS A 119 25.85 9.15 0.67
N SER A 120 26.67 8.83 1.68
CA SER A 120 26.42 9.15 3.08
C SER A 120 25.73 10.51 3.17
N THR A 121 24.54 10.51 3.76
CA THR A 121 23.86 11.69 4.32
C THR A 121 23.72 12.90 3.39
N CYS A 122 22.73 12.88 2.50
CA CYS A 122 22.01 14.12 2.17
C CYS A 122 20.81 14.20 3.12
N SER A 123 21.05 14.64 4.35
CA SER A 123 19.99 15.19 5.19
C SER A 123 19.55 16.50 4.53
N PRO A 124 18.30 16.66 4.04
CA PRO A 124 17.85 17.98 3.68
C PRO A 124 17.76 18.79 4.98
N SER A 125 18.63 19.79 5.14
CA SER A 125 18.49 20.79 6.18
C SER A 125 17.22 21.59 5.89
N TYR A 126 16.07 21.12 6.40
CA TYR A 126 14.81 21.83 6.34
C TYR A 126 14.82 22.90 7.43
N SER A 127 15.07 24.15 7.04
CA SER A 127 14.94 25.30 7.92
C SER A 127 13.46 25.67 8.05
N PHE A 128 12.82 25.21 9.12
CA PHE A 128 11.52 25.74 9.54
C PHE A 128 11.74 27.18 10.00
N LYS A 129 11.35 28.15 9.19
CA LYS A 129 11.30 29.56 9.61
C LYS A 129 10.00 29.76 10.39
N SER A 130 10.16 30.09 11.68
CA SER A 130 9.10 30.60 12.54
C SER A 130 8.67 32.01 12.15
#